data_AF-A0A2A7RHH0-F1
#
_entry.id   AF-A0A2A7RHH0-F1
#
_cell.length_a   1.000
_cell.length_b   1.000
_cell.length_c   1.000
_cell.angle_alpha   90.00
_cell.angle_beta   90.00
_cell.angle_gamma   90.00
#
_symmetry.space_group_name_H-M   'P 1'
#
loop_
_entity.id
_entity.type
_entity.pdbx_description
1 polymer ?
#
loop_
_entity_poly.entity_id
_entity_poly.type
_entity_poly.pdbx_seq_one_letter_code
_entity_poly.pdbx_strand_id
1 'polypeptide(L)'
;MKLLYYMQAASLVVRQEPLFNDPIKAWKYGPVVATVHGRYNGRREIVGTISQKDRNDFAKIQNIPSIVALLNKICVTYHNANDSELVSQTHNEMPWQTTDQSTDAKEKLEERGLLPSSIYDVEDEDAFWDQFL
;
A
#
# COMPACT_ATOMS: atom_id res chain seq x y z
N MET A 1 4.19 -1.48 -1.97
CA MET A 1 2.85 -1.75 -1.38
C MET A 1 2.53 -3.24 -1.18
N LYS A 2 2.74 -4.12 -2.18
CA LYS A 2 2.33 -5.54 -2.10
C LYS A 2 3.06 -6.35 -1.01
N LEU A 3 4.27 -5.96 -0.63
CA LEU A 3 4.99 -6.60 0.48
C LEU A 3 4.21 -6.57 1.79
N LEU A 4 3.50 -5.48 2.09
CA LEU A 4 2.68 -5.39 3.31
C LEU A 4 1.53 -6.41 3.30
N TYR A 5 0.96 -6.68 2.12
CA TYR A 5 -0.04 -7.73 1.94
C TYR A 5 0.56 -9.12 2.23
N TYR A 6 1.71 -9.45 1.65
CA TYR A 6 2.39 -10.73 1.92
C TYR A 6 2.81 -10.88 3.39
N MET A 7 3.26 -9.80 4.04
CA MET A 7 3.61 -9.80 5.46
C MET A 7 2.38 -10.06 6.34
N GLN A 8 1.26 -9.41 6.05
CA GLN A 8 -0.01 -9.64 6.77
C GLN A 8 -0.50 -11.08 6.56
N ALA A 9 -0.53 -11.56 5.31
CA ALA A 9 -0.95 -12.92 4.98
C ALA A 9 -0.06 -13.96 5.68
N ALA A 10 1.26 -13.77 5.66
CA ALA A 10 2.19 -14.66 6.33
C ALA A 10 2.01 -14.64 7.86
N SER A 11 1.72 -13.48 8.46
CA SER A 11 1.41 -13.39 9.89
C SER A 11 0.13 -14.15 10.25
N LEU A 12 -0.93 -13.97 9.46
CA LEU A 12 -2.20 -14.66 9.68
C LEU A 12 -2.04 -16.19 9.57
N VAL A 13 -1.23 -16.68 8.62
CA VAL A 13 -0.99 -18.12 8.45
C VAL A 13 -0.10 -18.69 9.56
N VAL A 14 1.02 -18.03 9.86
CA VAL A 14 2.05 -18.58 10.76
C VAL A 14 1.74 -18.32 12.23
N ARG A 15 1.24 -17.13 12.55
CA ARG A 15 1.01 -16.66 13.92
C ARG A 15 -0.46 -16.69 14.33
N GLN A 16 -1.38 -16.85 13.38
CA GLN A 16 -2.83 -16.73 13.62
C GLN A 16 -3.23 -15.37 14.18
N GLU A 17 -2.40 -14.35 13.95
CA GLU A 17 -2.58 -12.99 14.45
C GLU A 17 -2.30 -11.97 13.32
N PRO A 18 -3.09 -10.89 13.23
CA PRO A 18 -2.80 -9.80 12.30
C PRO A 18 -1.48 -9.11 12.67
N LEU A 19 -0.68 -8.74 11.67
CA LEU A 19 0.54 -7.95 11.87
C LEU A 19 0.20 -6.47 12.12
N PHE A 20 -0.84 -5.98 11.45
CA PHE A 20 -1.44 -4.66 11.63
C PHE A 20 -2.95 -4.72 11.37
N ASN A 21 -3.66 -3.70 11.83
CA ASN A 21 -5.12 -3.61 11.75
C ASN A 21 -5.64 -2.79 10.57
N ASP A 22 -4.76 -2.06 9.87
CA ASP A 22 -5.13 -1.29 8.70
C ASP A 22 -5.75 -2.18 7.62
N PRO A 23 -6.87 -1.77 7.00
CA PRO A 23 -7.52 -2.57 5.97
C PRO A 23 -6.64 -2.63 4.72
N ILE A 24 -6.59 -3.82 4.12
CA ILE A 24 -6.04 -4.03 2.79
C ILE A 24 -7.18 -3.89 1.79
N LYS A 25 -7.01 -3.02 0.79
CA LYS A 25 -7.96 -2.77 -0.29
C LYS A 25 -7.51 -3.49 -1.56
N ALA A 26 -8.46 -4.03 -2.30
CA ALA A 26 -8.23 -4.67 -3.59
C ALA A 26 -8.38 -3.63 -4.71
N TRP A 27 -7.31 -2.87 -4.98
CA TRP A 27 -7.27 -1.84 -6.02
C TRP A 27 -6.83 -2.38 -7.37
N LYS A 28 -7.02 -1.61 -8.45
CA LYS A 28 -6.74 -2.04 -9.82
C LYS A 28 -5.35 -2.67 -10.02
N TYR A 29 -4.34 -2.16 -9.32
CA TYR A 29 -2.96 -2.62 -9.41
C TYR A 29 -2.56 -3.59 -8.30
N GLY A 30 -3.49 -4.26 -7.63
CA GLY A 30 -3.17 -5.21 -6.57
C GLY A 30 -3.49 -4.69 -5.16
N PRO A 31 -3.15 -5.46 -4.12
CA PRO A 31 -3.53 -5.16 -2.74
C PRO A 31 -2.75 -3.95 -2.19
N VAL A 32 -3.46 -3.08 -1.48
CA VAL A 32 -2.94 -1.82 -0.96
C VAL A 32 -3.40 -1.57 0.47
N VAL A 33 -2.47 -1.23 1.37
CA VAL A 33 -2.79 -0.66 2.69
C VAL A 33 -3.06 0.83 2.51
N ALA A 34 -4.32 1.24 2.58
CA ALA A 34 -4.76 2.57 2.16
C ALA A 34 -4.07 3.72 2.92
N THR A 35 -3.85 3.55 4.22
CA THR A 35 -3.18 4.54 5.08
C THR A 35 -1.72 4.76 4.68
N VAL A 36 -1.02 3.68 4.34
CA VAL A 36 0.37 3.74 3.86
C VAL A 36 0.41 4.32 2.44
N HIS A 37 -0.51 3.93 1.55
CA HIS A 37 -0.60 4.53 0.22
C HIS A 37 -0.82 6.03 0.30
N GLY A 38 -1.81 6.50 1.08
CA GLY A 38 -2.09 7.92 1.22
C GLY A 38 -0.89 8.73 1.71
N ARG A 39 -0.04 8.14 2.57
CA ARG A 39 1.18 8.81 3.08
C ARG A 39 2.33 8.86 2.08
N TYR A 40 2.44 7.85 1.21
CA TYR A 40 3.58 7.68 0.30
C TYR A 40 3.19 7.72 -1.20
N ASN A 41 1.98 8.13 -1.54
CA ASN A 41 1.53 8.22 -2.92
C ASN A 41 2.45 9.17 -3.72
N GLY A 42 2.78 8.79 -4.95
CA GLY A 42 3.71 9.53 -5.81
C GLY A 42 5.17 9.56 -5.32
N ARG A 43 5.49 8.89 -4.20
CA ARG A 43 6.86 8.86 -3.63
C ARG A 43 7.51 7.51 -3.92
N ARG A 44 8.74 7.55 -4.41
CA ARG A 44 9.55 6.34 -4.68
C ARG A 44 10.37 5.88 -3.47
N GLU A 45 10.48 6.73 -2.46
CA GLU A 45 11.29 6.49 -1.27
C GLU A 45 10.51 6.87 -0.01
N ILE A 46 11.01 6.40 1.15
CA ILE A 46 10.53 6.89 2.44
C ILE A 46 10.98 8.35 2.57
N VAL A 47 10.02 9.25 2.43
CA VAL A 47 10.25 10.69 2.52
C VAL A 47 9.73 11.23 3.86
N GLY A 48 10.31 12.34 4.29
CA GLY A 48 10.06 12.97 5.59
C GLY A 48 11.12 12.62 6.63
N THR A 49 10.93 13.10 7.86
CA THR A 49 11.89 12.89 8.96
C THR A 49 11.50 11.67 9.78
N ILE A 50 12.47 10.78 10.03
CA ILE A 50 12.30 9.67 10.96
C ILE A 50 12.27 10.23 12.38
N SER A 51 11.09 10.19 13.01
CA SER A 51 10.86 10.68 14.37
C SER A 51 11.39 9.71 15.42
N GLN A 52 11.48 10.16 16.68
CA GLN A 52 11.80 9.25 17.79
C GLN A 52 10.72 8.18 17.99
N LYS A 53 9.46 8.51 17.70
CA LYS A 53 8.36 7.54 17.76
C LYS A 53 8.58 6.42 16.75
N ASP A 54 8.95 6.75 15.50
CA ASP A 54 9.23 5.75 14.46
C ASP A 54 10.37 4.81 14.86
N ARG A 55 11.44 5.36 15.46
CA ARG A 55 12.56 4.57 16.01
C ARG A 55 12.12 3.64 17.15
N ASN A 56 11.28 4.13 18.05
CA ASN A 56 10.76 3.32 19.16
C ASN A 56 9.84 2.21 18.66
N ASP A 57 8.98 2.49 17.67
CA ASP A 57 8.10 1.48 17.07
C ASP A 57 8.90 0.41 16.31
N PHE A 58 9.95 0.82 15.58
CA PHE A 58 10.90 -0.12 14.98
C PHE A 58 11.59 -1.00 16.04
N ALA A 59 12.08 -0.41 17.14
CA ALA A 59 12.74 -1.16 18.20
C ALA A 59 11.81 -2.19 18.87
N LYS A 60 10.52 -1.86 19.07
CA LYS A 60 9.53 -2.82 19.59
C LYS A 60 9.40 -4.03 18.67
N ILE A 61 9.34 -3.81 17.36
CA ILE A 61 9.27 -4.90 16.37
C ILE A 61 10.55 -5.73 16.39
N GLN A 62 11.72 -5.09 16.44
CA GLN A 62 13.02 -5.77 16.51
C GLN A 62 13.16 -6.69 17.74
N ASN A 63 12.49 -6.35 18.84
CA ASN A 63 12.47 -7.15 20.06
C ASN A 63 11.53 -8.37 20.00
N ILE A 64 10.88 -8.64 18.87
CA ILE A 64 10.01 -9.81 18.68
C ILE A 64 10.62 -10.72 17.60
N PRO A 65 11.49 -11.69 17.99
CA PRO A 65 12.28 -12.47 17.03
C PRO A 65 11.44 -13.21 15.97
N SER A 66 10.26 -13.69 16.34
CA SER A 66 9.35 -14.37 15.41
C SER A 66 8.79 -13.44 14.34
N ILE A 67 8.50 -12.17 14.66
CA ILE A 67 8.09 -11.17 13.66
C ILE A 67 9.29 -10.85 12.77
N VAL A 68 10.45 -10.56 13.35
CA VAL A 68 11.65 -10.20 12.58
C VAL A 68 12.02 -11.29 11.58
N ALA A 69 12.02 -12.56 12.00
CA ALA A 69 12.29 -13.69 11.12
C ALA A 69 11.27 -13.79 9.97
N LEU A 70 9.98 -13.60 10.28
CA LEU A 70 8.91 -13.61 9.28
C LEU A 70 9.09 -12.49 8.25
N LEU A 71 9.30 -11.25 8.70
CA LEU A 71 9.48 -10.09 7.83
C LEU A 71 10.71 -10.24 6.95
N ASN A 72 11.84 -10.68 7.52
CA ASN A 72 13.06 -10.92 6.77
C ASN A 72 12.87 -12.00 5.70
N LYS A 73 12.13 -13.07 6.00
CA LYS A 73 11.82 -14.11 5.01
C LYS A 73 11.05 -13.56 3.83
N ILE A 74 10.04 -12.73 4.07
CA ILE A 74 9.27 -12.08 2.99
C ILE A 74 10.16 -11.13 2.19
N CYS A 75 10.96 -10.28 2.85
CA CYS A 75 11.91 -9.41 2.17
C CYS A 75 12.88 -10.20 1.28
N VAL A 76 13.49 -11.28 1.79
CA VAL A 76 14.41 -12.14 1.02
C VAL A 76 13.69 -12.90 -0.11
N THR A 77 12.39 -13.18 0.02
CA THR A 77 11.65 -13.86 -1.04
C THR A 77 11.37 -12.92 -2.22
N TYR A 78 11.11 -11.64 -1.94
CA TYR A 78 10.63 -10.68 -2.94
C TYR A 78 11.60 -9.54 -3.26
N HIS A 79 12.81 -9.50 -2.70
CA HIS A 79 13.75 -8.37 -2.91
C HIS A 79 14.17 -8.17 -4.38
N ASN A 80 14.10 -9.22 -5.20
CA ASN A 80 14.42 -9.16 -6.63
C ASN A 80 13.18 -8.93 -7.50
N ALA A 81 11.97 -8.99 -6.93
CA ALA A 81 10.74 -8.84 -7.68
C ALA A 81 10.49 -7.35 -7.97
N ASN A 82 10.17 -7.03 -9.22
CA ASN A 82 9.74 -5.68 -9.58
C ASN A 82 8.23 -5.50 -9.37
N ASP A 83 7.77 -4.26 -9.43
CA ASP A 83 6.36 -3.93 -9.18
C ASP A 83 5.40 -4.67 -10.12
N SER A 84 5.72 -4.79 -11.41
CA SER A 84 4.89 -5.47 -12.41
C SER A 84 4.78 -6.98 -12.14
N GLU A 85 5.87 -7.61 -11.72
CA GLU A 85 5.88 -9.03 -11.31
C GLU A 85 4.99 -9.25 -10.10
N LEU A 86 5.09 -8.38 -9.09
CA LEU A 86 4.26 -8.48 -7.88
C LEU A 86 2.78 -8.24 -8.18
N VAL A 87 2.45 -7.30 -9.07
CA VAL A 87 1.07 -7.08 -9.54
C VAL A 87 0.55 -8.36 -10.20
N SER A 88 1.27 -8.86 -11.20
CA SER A 88 0.90 -10.07 -11.95
C SER A 88 0.71 -11.26 -11.00
N GLN A 89 1.64 -11.46 -10.06
CA GLN A 89 1.53 -12.51 -9.07
C GLN A 89 0.26 -12.35 -8.23
N THR A 90 0.05 -11.19 -7.60
CA THR A 90 -1.15 -10.98 -6.77
C THR A 90 -2.44 -11.17 -7.56
N HIS A 91 -2.48 -10.80 -8.84
CA HIS A 91 -3.68 -10.96 -9.67
C HIS A 91 -4.00 -12.43 -10.02
N ASN A 92 -2.99 -13.30 -9.99
CA ASN A 92 -3.13 -14.72 -10.23
C ASN A 92 -3.45 -15.53 -8.96
N GLU A 93 -3.51 -14.88 -7.79
CA GLU A 93 -3.82 -15.55 -6.53
C GLU A 93 -5.32 -15.68 -6.30
N MET A 94 -5.76 -16.80 -5.74
CA MET A 94 -7.16 -17.06 -5.41
C MET A 94 -7.82 -15.94 -4.56
N PRO A 95 -7.19 -15.45 -3.47
CA PRO A 95 -7.76 -14.34 -2.69
C PRO A 95 -8.05 -13.10 -3.53
N TRP A 96 -7.27 -12.84 -4.56
CA TRP A 96 -7.50 -11.72 -5.47
C TRP A 96 -8.65 -11.98 -6.42
N GLN A 97 -8.65 -13.15 -7.07
CA GLN A 97 -9.63 -13.54 -8.08
C GLN A 97 -11.06 -13.63 -7.51
N THR A 98 -11.20 -13.92 -6.22
CA THR A 98 -12.50 -14.04 -5.54
C THR A 98 -12.92 -12.77 -4.79
N THR A 99 -12.13 -11.70 -4.85
CA THR A 99 -12.44 -10.43 -4.17
C THR A 99 -12.93 -9.41 -5.17
N ASP A 100 -14.08 -8.79 -4.89
CA ASP A 100 -14.55 -7.64 -5.66
C ASP A 100 -13.54 -6.49 -5.55
N GLN A 101 -13.06 -6.01 -6.70
CA GLN A 101 -12.14 -4.88 -6.72
C GLN A 101 -12.86 -3.63 -6.20
N SER A 102 -12.28 -2.98 -5.20
CA SER A 102 -12.86 -1.76 -4.64
C SER A 102 -12.71 -0.63 -5.64
N THR A 103 -13.82 -0.04 -6.06
CA THR A 103 -13.85 1.15 -6.92
C THR A 103 -13.87 2.39 -6.04
N ASP A 104 -12.70 2.93 -5.72
CA ASP A 104 -12.65 4.20 -5.01
C ASP A 104 -13.07 5.33 -5.97
N ALA A 105 -14.11 6.10 -5.62
CA ALA A 105 -14.62 7.17 -6.48
C ALA A 105 -13.53 8.21 -6.79
N LYS A 106 -12.63 8.43 -5.82
CA LYS A 106 -11.45 9.27 -5.99
C LYS A 106 -10.47 8.72 -7.03
N GLU A 107 -10.20 7.42 -7.03
CA GLU A 107 -9.33 6.77 -8.02
C GLU A 107 -9.92 6.90 -9.43
N LYS A 108 -11.25 6.76 -9.59
CA LYS A 108 -11.93 7.03 -10.87
C LYS A 108 -11.76 8.47 -11.35
N LEU A 109 -11.74 9.43 -10.43
CA LEU A 109 -11.56 10.85 -10.77
C LEU A 109 -10.09 11.16 -11.11
N GLU A 110 -9.14 10.63 -10.35
CA GLU A 110 -7.70 10.72 -10.67
C GLU A 110 -7.37 10.04 -12.01
N GLU A 111 -7.93 8.87 -12.30
CA GLU A 111 -7.77 8.16 -13.59
C GLU A 111 -8.35 8.91 -14.78
N ARG A 112 -9.43 9.68 -14.57
CA ARG A 112 -10.04 10.52 -15.61
C ARG A 112 -9.33 11.86 -15.78
N GLY A 113 -8.28 12.14 -15.00
CA GLY A 113 -7.62 13.44 -14.96
C GLY A 113 -8.49 14.54 -14.35
N LEU A 114 -9.59 14.16 -13.68
CA LEU A 114 -10.54 15.06 -13.03
C LEU A 114 -10.12 15.42 -11.60
N LEU A 115 -8.98 14.90 -11.13
CA LEU A 115 -8.34 15.34 -9.90
C LEU A 115 -6.85 15.60 -10.16
N PRO A 116 -6.32 16.76 -9.75
CA PRO A 116 -4.90 17.06 -9.85
C PRO A 116 -4.08 16.10 -8.99
N SER A 117 -2.90 15.72 -9.45
CA SER A 117 -1.97 14.81 -8.75
C SER A 117 -1.49 15.36 -7.40
N SER A 118 -1.62 16.67 -7.21
CA SER A 118 -1.28 17.40 -5.99
C SER A 118 -2.20 18.61 -5.84
N ILE A 119 -2.58 18.95 -4.59
CA ILE A 119 -3.35 20.17 -4.28
C ILE A 119 -2.60 21.47 -4.61
N TYR A 120 -1.31 21.36 -4.98
CA TYR A 120 -0.46 22.47 -5.40
C TYR A 120 -0.38 22.60 -6.93
N ASP A 121 -1.03 21.72 -7.68
CA ASP A 121 -1.01 21.72 -9.16
C ASP A 121 -2.25 22.42 -9.76
N VAL A 122 -3.13 22.98 -8.91
CA VAL A 122 -4.33 23.72 -9.36
C VAL A 122 -3.97 25.19 -9.48
N GLU A 123 -3.54 25.60 -10.68
CA GLU A 123 -3.29 27.01 -10.99
C GLU A 123 -4.59 27.80 -11.21
N ASP A 124 -5.72 27.12 -11.45
CA ASP A 124 -7.02 27.73 -11.72
C ASP A 124 -8.16 26.84 -11.18
N GLU A 125 -8.78 27.26 -10.08
CA GLU A 125 -9.91 26.53 -9.45
C GLU A 125 -11.18 26.55 -10.30
N ASP A 126 -11.40 27.57 -11.12
CA ASP A 126 -12.62 27.70 -11.92
C ASP A 126 -12.61 26.70 -13.09
N ALA A 127 -11.45 26.53 -13.75
CA ALA A 127 -11.25 25.54 -14.81
C ALA A 127 -11.33 24.08 -14.32
N PHE A 128 -11.14 23.85 -13.01
CA PHE A 128 -11.30 22.54 -12.40
C PHE A 128 -12.80 22.17 -12.26
N TRP A 129 -13.64 23.11 -11.81
CA TRP A 129 -15.07 22.87 -11.60
C TRP A 129 -15.86 22.73 -12.91
N ASP A 130 -15.42 23.37 -14.01
CA ASP A 130 -16.03 23.24 -15.33
C ASP A 130 -16.00 21.80 -15.91
N GLN A 131 -15.15 20.93 -15.37
CA GLN A 131 -15.05 19.53 -15.80
C GLN A 131 -16.12 18.62 -15.15
N PHE A 132 -16.85 19.14 -14.15
CA PHE A 132 -17.85 18.42 -13.37
C PHE A 132 -19.30 18.85 -13.67
N LEU A 133 -19.49 19.85 -14.55
CA LEU A 133 -20.78 20.34 -15.03
C LEU A 133 -21.04 19.86 -16.47
#